data_AF-A0A2N3HLR0-F1
#
_entry.id   AF-A0A2N3HLR0-F1
#
_cell.length_a   1.000
_cell.length_b   1.000
_cell.length_c   1.000
_cell.angle_alpha   90.00
_cell.angle_beta   90.00
_cell.angle_gamma   90.00
#
_symmetry.space_group_name_H-M   'P 1'
#
loop_
_entity.id
_entity.type
_entity.pdbx_description
1 polymer ?
#
loop_
_entity_poly.entity_id
_entity_poly.type
_entity_poly.pdbx_seq_one_letter_code
_entity_poly.pdbx_strand_id
1 'polypeptide(L)' 'MDATIQKLLTKISERVRSIEENYPELQKYLDETRITLPQSNDDSQIDKKDLEDYLNSLDSMVDEYKKAP' A
#
# COMPACT_ATOMS: atom_id res chain seq x y z
N MET A 1 -17.15 -11.32 -0.28
CA MET A 1 -16.09 -10.30 -0.25
C MET A 1 -16.73 -8.96 0.09
N ASP A 2 -16.21 -8.26 1.09
CA ASP A 2 -16.69 -6.94 1.47
C ASP A 2 -16.32 -5.92 0.38
N ALA A 3 -17.31 -5.19 -0.16
CA ALA A 3 -17.09 -4.19 -1.21
C ALA A 3 -16.12 -3.08 -0.78
N THR A 4 -15.97 -2.87 0.54
CA THR A 4 -15.05 -1.90 1.11
C THR A 4 -13.60 -2.34 0.98
N ILE A 5 -13.34 -3.63 1.23
CA ILE A 5 -12.00 -4.23 1.11
C ILE A 5 -11.53 -4.17 -0.34
N GLN A 6 -12.40 -4.50 -1.30
CA GLN A 6 -12.05 -4.40 -2.72
C GLN A 6 -11.68 -2.97 -3.13
N LYS A 7 -12.42 -1.96 -2.66
CA LYS A 7 -12.09 -0.55 -2.90
C LYS A 7 -10.74 -0.16 -2.31
N LEU A 8 -10.40 -0.64 -1.11
CA LEU A 8 -9.11 -0.38 -0.47
C LEU A 8 -7.97 -1.02 -1.28
N LEU A 9 -8.12 -2.28 -1.68
CA LEU A 9 -7.13 -2.96 -2.51
C LEU A 9 -6.91 -2.27 -3.85
N THR A 10 -7.97 -1.75 -4.49
CA THR A 10 -7.85 -0.94 -5.71
C THR A 10 -7.05 0.33 -5.45
N LYS A 11 -7.40 1.10 -4.40
CA LYS A 11 -6.67 2.33 -4.03
C LYS A 11 -5.20 2.08 -3.73
N ILE A 12 -4.91 1.02 -2.98
CA ILE A 12 -3.55 0.58 -2.68
C ILE A 12 -2.81 0.29 -3.98
N SER A 13 -3.40 -0.50 -4.88
CA SER A 13 -2.77 -0.87 -6.15
C SER A 13 -2.49 0.35 -7.03
N GLU A 14 -3.44 1.29 -7.11
CA GLU A 14 -3.26 2.55 -7.83
C GLU A 14 -2.15 3.41 -7.21
N ARG A 15 -2.08 3.46 -5.87
CA ARG A 15 -1.06 4.24 -5.16
C ARG A 15 0.33 3.63 -5.35
N VAL A 16 0.46 2.31 -5.18
CA VAL A 16 1.71 1.57 -5.44
C VAL A 16 2.17 1.80 -6.87
N ARG A 17 1.27 1.67 -7.85
CA ARG A 17 1.61 1.92 -9.26
C ARG A 17 2.06 3.36 -9.51
N SER A 18 1.37 4.34 -8.92
CA SER A 18 1.77 5.75 -9.01
C SER A 18 3.15 5.98 -8.41
N ILE A 19 3.48 5.29 -7.31
CA ILE A 19 4.82 5.31 -6.70
C ILE A 19 5.85 4.68 -7.62
N GLU A 20 5.56 3.52 -8.21
CA GLU A 20 6.44 2.87 -9.16
C GLU A 20 6.72 3.75 -10.39
N GLU A 21 5.72 4.46 -10.90
CA GLU A 21 5.84 5.30 -12.09
C GLU A 21 6.51 6.67 -11.82
N ASN A 22 6.26 7.29 -10.65
CA ASN A 22 6.70 8.67 -10.38
C ASN A 22 7.85 8.77 -9.36
N TYR A 23 8.05 7.74 -8.53
CA TYR A 23 9.01 7.72 -7.43
C TYR A 23 9.79 6.40 -7.42
N PRO A 24 10.62 6.14 -8.45
CA PRO A 24 11.41 4.90 -8.55
C PRO A 24 12.28 4.65 -7.31
N GLU A 25 12.70 5.69 -6.60
CA GLU A 25 13.45 5.60 -5.36
C GLU A 25 12.65 4.99 -4.20
N LEU A 26 11.33 5.20 -4.21
CA LEU A 26 10.42 4.68 -3.20
C LEU A 26 10.05 3.20 -3.41
N GLN A 27 10.31 2.65 -4.61
CA GLN A 27 10.02 1.24 -4.91
C GLN A 27 10.70 0.27 -3.95
N LYS A 28 11.93 0.57 -3.49
CA LYS A 28 12.66 -0.29 -2.54
C LYS A 28 11.87 -0.48 -1.23
N TYR A 29 11.14 0.54 -0.80
CA TYR A 29 10.36 0.51 0.44
C TYR A 29 9.00 -0.20 0.23
N LEU A 30 8.45 -0.16 -0.99
CA LEU A 30 7.24 -0.90 -1.34
C LEU A 30 7.44 -2.40 -1.20
N ASP A 31 8.58 -2.92 -1.65
CA ASP A 31 8.89 -4.35 -1.56
C ASP A 31 9.06 -4.81 -0.10
N GLU A 32 9.74 -4.00 0.73
CA GLU A 32 9.84 -4.26 2.18
C GLU A 32 8.45 -4.30 2.82
N THR A 33 7.54 -3.42 2.40
CA THR A 33 6.20 -3.37 2.98
C THR A 33 5.28 -4.48 2.43
N ARG A 34 5.46 -4.92 1.17
CA ARG A 34 4.75 -6.08 0.60
C ARG A 34 5.08 -7.38 1.32
N ILE A 35 6.30 -7.51 1.87
CA ILE A 35 6.68 -8.66 2.72
C ILE A 35 5.92 -8.64 4.05
N THR A 36 5.64 -7.45 4.59
CA THR A 36 4.88 -7.32 5.85
C THR A 36 3.37 -7.51 5.70
N LEU A 37 2.82 -7.31 4.50
CA LEU A 37 1.44 -7.68 4.22
C LEU A 37 1.36 -9.20 4.06
N PRO A 38 0.49 -9.89 4.82
CA PRO A 38 0.25 -11.30 4.59
C PRO A 38 -0.23 -11.47 3.15
N GLN A 39 0.58 -12.10 2.30
CA GLN A 39 0.20 -12.52 0.96
C GLN A 39 -1.06 -13.37 1.11
N SER A 40 -2.19 -12.76 0.83
CA SER A 40 -3.49 -13.24 1.25
C SER A 40 -3.93 -14.38 0.33
N ASN A 41 -3.33 -15.55 0.52
CA ASN A 41 -3.68 -16.80 -0.14
C ASN A 41 -4.26 -17.83 0.83
N ASP A 42 -4.34 -17.49 2.12
CA ASP A 42 -5.03 -18.29 3.14
C ASP A 42 -6.21 -17.48 3.69
N ASP A 43 -7.36 -18.13 3.80
CA ASP A 43 -8.69 -17.64 4.23
C ASP A 43 -8.75 -16.90 5.59
N SER A 44 -7.62 -16.54 6.18
CA SER A 44 -7.51 -15.54 7.24
C SER A 44 -7.96 -14.18 6.71
N GLN A 45 -9.14 -13.74 7.17
CA GLN A 45 -9.76 -12.47 6.79
C GLN A 45 -8.73 -11.34 6.81
N ILE A 46 -8.37 -10.85 5.62
CA ILE A 46 -7.61 -9.60 5.49
C ILE A 46 -8.38 -8.54 6.28
N ASP A 47 -7.77 -8.03 7.36
CA ASP A 47 -8.45 -7.01 8.16
C ASP A 47 -8.48 -5.72 7.33
N LYS A 48 -9.68 -5.13 7.25
CA LYS A 48 -9.86 -3.81 6.64
C LYS A 48 -8.90 -2.80 7.24
N LYS A 49 -8.63 -2.93 8.55
CA LYS A 49 -7.71 -2.07 9.28
C LYS A 49 -6.28 -2.18 8.76
N ASP A 50 -5.80 -3.39 8.47
CA ASP A 50 -4.45 -3.59 7.92
C ASP A 50 -4.29 -2.95 6.54
N LEU A 51 -5.34 -3.01 5.71
CA LEU A 51 -5.35 -2.34 4.41
C LEU A 51 -5.38 -0.82 4.54
N GLU A 52 -6.17 -0.28 5.46
CA GLU A 52 -6.21 1.16 5.72
C GLU A 52 -4.86 1.66 6.28
N ASP A 53 -4.26 0.93 7.20
CA ASP A 53 -2.96 1.26 7.79
C ASP A 53 -1.84 1.16 6.74
N TYR A 54 -1.92 0.19 5.82
CA TYR A 54 -0.99 0.11 4.68
C TYR A 54 -1.15 1.28 3.71
N LEU A 55 -2.38 1.62 3.31
CA LEU A 55 -2.63 2.76 2.43
C LEU A 55 -2.11 4.08 3.04
N ASN A 56 -2.35 4.28 4.33
CA ASN A 56 -1.84 5.45 5.05
C ASN A 56 -0.30 5.49 5.09
N SER A 57 0.35 4.33 5.21
CA SER A 57 1.81 4.24 5.17
C SER A 57 2.37 4.61 3.80
N LEU A 58 1.73 4.15 2.71
CA LEU A 58 2.08 4.53 1.35
C LEU A 58 1.90 6.03 1.11
N ASP A 59 0.81 6.60 1.58
CA ASP A 59 0.55 8.04 1.44
C ASP A 59 1.57 8.87 2.22
N SER A 60 1.85 8.48 3.47
CA SER A 60 2.85 9.14 4.30
C SER A 60 4.25 9.08 3.68
N MET A 61 4.63 7.94 3.11
CA MET A 61 5.93 7.77 2.46
C MET A 61 6.11 8.73 1.28
N VAL A 62 5.08 8.88 0.44
CA VAL A 62 5.09 9.82 -0.69
C VAL A 62 5.12 11.26 -0.20
N ASP A 63 4.34 11.59 0.84
CA ASP A 63 4.30 12.94 1.38
C ASP A 63 5.63 13.35 2.02
N GLU A 64 6.26 12.46 2.78
CA GLU A 64 7.58 12.71 3.36
C GLU A 64 8.64 12.87 2.26
N TYR A 65 8.58 12.05 1.19
CA TYR A 65 9.45 12.21 0.04
C TYR A 65 9.26 13.55 -0.68
N LYS A 66 8.01 14.00 -0.84
CA LYS A 66 7.69 15.30 -1.44
C LYS A 66 8.08 16.50 -0.58
N LYS A 67 8.14 16.32 0.75
CA LYS A 67 8.58 17.36 1.69
C LYS A 67 10.10 17.45 1.80
N ALA A 68 10.83 16.43 1.35
CA ALA A 68 12.29 16.49 1.29
C ALA A 68 12.72 17.57 0.26
N PRO A 69 13.52 18.58 0.68
CA PRO A 69 13.88 19.74 -0.13
C PRO A 69 14.89 19.45 -1.26
#